data_AF-A0AAE1AXJ7-F1
#
_entry.id   AF-A0AAE1AXJ7-F1
#
_cell.length_a   1.000
_cell.length_b   1.000
_cell.length_c   1.000
_cell.angle_alpha   90.00
_cell.angle_beta   90.00
_cell.angle_gamma   90.00
#
_symmetry.space_group_name_H-M   'P 1'
#
loop_
_entity.id
_entity.type
_entity.pdbx_description
1 polymer ?
#
loop_
_entity_poly.entity_id
_entity_poly.type
_entity_poly.pdbx_seq_one_letter_code
_entity_poly.pdbx_strand_id
1 'polypeptide(L)'
;MAAVDDLATQLARTNVDSTFELSFKKKGLKLNKADDAKEIVDAIQKCDRMTALCLEGNTLGVEAAEAIAKALRQHSEFQRALWSDMFTGRLKTEIPQALKFLGAAIISANCNLVELDLSDNAFGPNGVVGLVDLLKSSSCYSLQELKLNNNGLGIGGGKMLAQCLLECHEKSVKAKKPLSLRVFISGRNRLENDGATALAKAFKAIGTLEFLAMPQNGINHPGISALAEAIGCNTRLQHLNLNDNTFTAKGAQAIAKALPKLSKLQVINFGDCLIRTEGAQAIAGVLKNGLTSLQELFLSGNEITKEGAMDIVESLENTQSLKTLDLNANSLGEDGCEDVKVMMESIGLQDALGSLSDDEGSEEEDGDNEDDDGYGEDEEPEEETEGDVNDDPNLQVKGSALSPNKAEAAPDDLADQLDKLNLS
;
A
#
# COMPACT_ATOMS: atom_id res chain seq x y z
N MET A 1 52.99 -21.48 4.29
CA MET A 1 51.72 -21.97 3.69
C MET A 1 50.49 -21.52 4.49
N ALA A 2 50.52 -21.45 5.83
CA ALA A 2 49.37 -21.03 6.64
C ALA A 2 49.01 -19.52 6.62
N ALA A 3 49.84 -18.63 6.06
CA ALA A 3 49.55 -17.19 6.00
C ALA A 3 48.90 -16.74 4.67
N VAL A 4 48.90 -17.59 3.63
CA VAL A 4 48.29 -17.27 2.33
C VAL A 4 46.82 -17.71 2.33
N ASP A 5 46.48 -18.78 3.06
CA ASP A 5 45.09 -19.22 3.24
C ASP A 5 44.28 -18.28 4.14
N ASP A 6 44.92 -17.57 5.08
CA ASP A 6 44.21 -16.59 5.92
C ASP A 6 43.88 -15.31 5.15
N LEU A 7 44.72 -14.89 4.19
CA LEU A 7 44.40 -13.77 3.30
C LEU A 7 43.31 -14.14 2.28
N ALA A 8 43.33 -15.37 1.75
CA ALA A 8 42.28 -15.89 0.86
C ALA A 8 40.94 -16.06 1.61
N THR A 9 40.99 -16.44 2.89
CA THR A 9 39.79 -16.57 3.75
C THR A 9 39.30 -15.21 4.27
N GLN A 10 40.17 -14.22 4.47
CA GLN A 10 39.79 -12.84 4.75
C GLN A 10 39.23 -12.14 3.51
N LEU A 11 39.74 -12.43 2.31
CA LEU A 11 39.16 -11.98 1.03
C LEU A 11 37.83 -12.69 0.70
N ALA A 12 37.62 -13.92 1.18
CA ALA A 12 36.34 -14.64 1.08
C ALA A 12 35.31 -14.23 2.15
N ARG A 13 35.70 -13.40 3.12
CA ARG A 13 34.80 -12.81 4.14
C ARG A 13 34.42 -11.36 3.87
N THR A 14 34.94 -10.75 2.82
CA THR A 14 34.21 -9.71 2.09
C THR A 14 33.12 -10.38 1.27
N ASN A 15 32.00 -10.71 1.91
CA ASN A 15 30.74 -10.58 1.21
C ASN A 15 30.68 -9.10 0.82
N VAL A 16 31.06 -8.82 -0.42
CA VAL A 16 30.84 -7.52 -1.05
C VAL A 16 29.35 -7.30 -0.89
N ASP A 17 28.98 -6.37 -0.02
CA ASP A 17 27.60 -5.94 0.14
C ASP A 17 27.08 -5.64 -1.27
N SER A 18 26.23 -6.53 -1.80
CA SER A 18 25.89 -6.54 -3.23
C SER A 18 25.05 -5.33 -3.63
N THR A 19 24.64 -4.56 -2.62
CA THR A 19 23.74 -3.42 -2.62
C THR A 19 24.42 -2.25 -1.90
N PHE A 20 25.12 -1.39 -2.65
CA PHE A 20 25.59 -0.11 -2.09
C PHE A 20 24.45 0.93 -2.14
N GLU A 21 24.02 1.39 -0.97
CA GLU A 21 23.07 2.49 -0.80
C GLU A 21 23.79 3.79 -0.44
N LEU A 22 23.59 4.81 -1.26
CA LEU A 22 23.99 6.16 -0.94
C LEU A 22 22.80 6.89 -0.30
N SER A 23 22.94 7.27 0.97
CA SER A 23 21.83 7.82 1.75
C SER A 23 22.06 9.26 2.21
N PHE A 24 21.04 10.09 2.00
CA PHE A 24 20.92 11.45 2.51
C PHE A 24 19.66 11.60 3.40
N LYS A 25 19.19 10.48 3.97
CA LYS A 25 17.97 10.41 4.77
C LYS A 25 17.95 11.44 5.90
N LYS A 26 16.83 12.17 6.01
CA LYS A 26 16.48 13.13 7.07
C LYS A 26 17.54 14.19 7.34
N LYS A 27 18.30 14.60 6.30
CA LYS A 27 19.25 15.71 6.40
C LYS A 27 18.59 17.10 6.33
N GLY A 28 17.31 17.19 5.93
CA GLY A 28 16.58 18.45 5.86
C GLY A 28 17.12 19.42 4.80
N LEU A 29 17.72 18.89 3.72
CA LEU A 29 18.34 19.69 2.68
C LEU A 29 17.29 20.40 1.83
N LYS A 30 17.48 21.71 1.58
CA LYS A 30 16.65 22.52 0.68
C LYS A 30 17.32 22.64 -0.67
N LEU A 31 17.05 21.68 -1.56
CA LEU A 31 17.72 21.51 -2.83
C LEU A 31 16.94 22.24 -3.93
N ASN A 32 17.04 23.58 -3.99
CA ASN A 32 16.25 24.37 -4.95
C ASN A 32 16.92 24.44 -6.32
N LYS A 33 18.22 24.72 -6.33
CA LYS A 33 19.06 24.92 -7.52
C LYS A 33 20.07 23.79 -7.67
N ALA A 34 20.70 23.73 -8.85
CA ALA A 34 21.76 22.76 -9.11
C ALA A 34 22.91 22.82 -8.08
N ASP A 35 23.32 24.02 -7.66
CA ASP A 35 24.42 24.20 -6.68
C ASP A 35 24.07 23.65 -5.28
N ASP A 36 22.79 23.69 -4.90
CA ASP A 36 22.34 23.14 -3.62
C ASP A 36 22.50 21.61 -3.58
N ALA A 37 22.42 20.95 -4.74
CA ALA A 37 22.58 19.51 -4.89
C ALA A 37 24.03 19.06 -5.02
N LYS A 38 25.01 19.97 -4.93
CA LYS A 38 26.42 19.66 -5.18
C LYS A 38 26.97 18.55 -4.30
N GLU A 39 26.64 18.53 -3.00
CA GLU A 39 27.09 17.46 -2.10
C GLU A 39 26.61 16.08 -2.57
N ILE A 40 25.34 15.99 -3.01
CA ILE A 40 24.74 14.76 -3.51
C ILE A 40 25.36 14.36 -4.84
N VAL A 41 25.48 15.31 -5.77
CA VAL A 41 26.09 15.08 -7.09
C VAL A 41 27.53 14.60 -6.96
N ASP A 42 28.34 15.28 -6.15
CA ASP A 42 29.75 14.91 -5.91
C ASP A 42 29.84 13.52 -5.24
N ALA A 43 28.91 13.19 -4.34
CA ALA A 43 28.87 11.87 -3.70
C ALA A 43 28.51 10.76 -4.70
N ILE A 44 27.47 10.96 -5.54
CA ILE A 44 27.11 10.02 -6.61
C ILE A 44 28.30 9.81 -7.54
N GLN A 45 28.95 10.89 -7.99
CA GLN A 45 30.09 10.83 -8.90
C GLN A 45 31.30 10.09 -8.34
N LYS A 46 31.53 10.17 -7.02
CA LYS A 46 32.63 9.48 -6.35
C LYS A 46 32.37 7.99 -6.11
N CYS A 47 31.12 7.53 -6.24
CA CYS A 47 30.81 6.12 -6.08
C CYS A 47 31.22 5.37 -7.35
N ASP A 48 32.06 4.33 -7.22
CA ASP A 48 32.34 3.42 -8.33
C ASP A 48 31.13 2.54 -8.66
N ARG A 49 30.33 2.23 -7.63
CA ARG A 49 29.12 1.42 -7.74
C ARG A 49 28.06 1.94 -6.79
N MET A 50 26.85 2.21 -7.29
CA MET A 50 25.71 2.65 -6.47
C MET A 50 24.41 2.03 -6.97
N THR A 51 23.84 1.15 -6.14
CA THR A 51 22.61 0.42 -6.45
C THR A 51 21.35 1.09 -5.91
N ALA A 52 21.49 1.97 -4.92
CA ALA A 52 20.36 2.65 -4.29
C ALA A 52 20.70 4.09 -3.91
N LEU A 53 19.70 4.98 -4.00
CA LEU A 53 19.80 6.37 -3.59
C LEU A 53 18.61 6.72 -2.70
N CYS A 54 18.90 7.07 -1.45
CA CYS A 54 17.91 7.53 -0.49
C CYS A 54 17.95 9.05 -0.34
N LEU A 55 16.82 9.70 -0.65
CA LEU A 55 16.62 11.15 -0.54
C LEU A 55 15.53 11.52 0.47
N GLU A 56 15.07 10.57 1.28
CA GLU A 56 14.00 10.75 2.25
C GLU A 56 14.23 11.93 3.21
N GLY A 57 13.19 12.72 3.48
CA GLY A 57 13.23 13.82 4.45
C GLY A 57 14.03 15.03 3.96
N ASN A 58 14.02 15.29 2.65
CA ASN A 58 14.64 16.47 2.03
C ASN A 58 13.63 17.20 1.14
N THR A 59 14.01 18.35 0.57
CA THR A 59 13.15 19.11 -0.33
C THR A 59 13.83 19.30 -1.69
N LEU A 60 13.45 18.48 -2.66
CA LEU A 60 14.03 18.42 -3.99
C LEU A 60 13.28 19.29 -4.99
N GLY A 61 13.97 20.28 -5.56
CA GLY A 61 13.49 21.10 -6.65
C GLY A 61 13.84 20.61 -8.03
N VAL A 62 13.25 21.23 -9.05
CA VAL A 62 13.41 20.82 -10.45
C VAL A 62 14.87 20.90 -10.91
N GLU A 63 15.56 22.01 -10.67
CA GLU A 63 16.96 22.19 -11.09
C GLU A 63 17.92 21.24 -10.35
N ALA A 64 17.69 21.03 -9.05
CA ALA A 64 18.43 20.06 -8.26
C ALA A 64 18.19 18.62 -8.74
N ALA A 65 16.94 18.26 -9.04
CA ALA A 65 16.58 16.95 -9.60
C ALA A 65 17.26 16.73 -10.95
N GLU A 66 17.32 17.74 -11.81
CA GLU A 66 18.06 17.66 -13.07
C GLU A 66 19.57 17.44 -12.86
N ALA A 67 20.18 18.14 -11.90
CA ALA A 67 21.60 17.97 -11.56
C ALA A 67 21.89 16.55 -11.04
N ILE A 68 21.07 16.05 -10.11
CA ILE A 68 21.16 14.68 -9.59
C ILE A 68 20.94 13.66 -10.70
N ALA A 69 19.93 13.87 -11.55
CA ALA A 69 19.64 13.00 -12.70
C ALA A 69 20.83 12.89 -13.67
N LYS A 70 21.55 13.99 -13.93
CA LYS A 70 22.77 13.95 -14.76
C LYS A 70 23.85 13.06 -14.15
N ALA A 71 24.04 13.14 -12.84
CA ALA A 71 25.01 12.30 -12.12
C ALA A 71 24.60 10.82 -12.13
N LEU A 72 23.31 10.53 -11.92
CA LEU A 72 22.78 9.16 -11.89
C LEU A 72 23.03 8.35 -13.17
N ARG A 73 23.21 9.01 -14.34
CA ARG A 73 23.39 8.32 -15.63
C ARG A 73 24.61 7.41 -15.71
N GLN A 74 25.60 7.59 -14.84
CA GLN A 74 26.79 6.73 -14.80
C GLN A 74 26.52 5.37 -14.12
N HIS A 75 25.41 5.23 -13.38
CA HIS A 75 25.08 4.06 -12.57
C HIS A 75 24.04 3.17 -13.25
N SER A 76 24.46 2.40 -14.25
CA SER A 76 23.59 1.40 -14.91
C SER A 76 23.13 0.27 -13.98
N GLU A 77 23.83 0.07 -12.87
CA GLU A 77 23.52 -0.88 -11.82
C GLU A 77 22.51 -0.37 -10.79
N PHE A 78 22.01 0.86 -10.94
CA PHE A 78 21.01 1.44 -10.05
C PHE A 78 19.70 0.62 -10.08
N GLN A 79 19.19 0.29 -8.90
CA GLN A 79 18.07 -0.63 -8.70
C GLN A 79 17.00 -0.09 -7.74
N ARG A 80 17.35 0.75 -6.76
CA ARG A 80 16.39 1.18 -5.73
C ARG A 80 16.35 2.70 -5.61
N ALA A 81 15.18 3.26 -5.86
CA ALA A 81 14.87 4.68 -5.72
C ALA A 81 14.08 4.89 -4.43
N LEU A 82 14.77 5.28 -3.34
CA LEU A 82 14.20 5.47 -2.02
C LEU A 82 13.88 6.96 -1.82
N TRP A 83 12.78 7.39 -2.44
CA TRP A 83 12.43 8.79 -2.69
C TRP A 83 11.15 9.22 -1.99
N SER A 84 10.82 8.58 -0.87
CA SER A 84 9.75 9.02 0.02
C SER A 84 10.03 10.41 0.61
N ASP A 85 9.01 11.18 0.97
CA ASP A 85 9.12 12.51 1.62
C ASP A 85 10.29 13.39 1.11
N MET A 86 10.42 13.53 -0.21
CA MET A 86 11.49 14.35 -0.81
C MET A 86 10.98 15.62 -1.50
N PHE A 87 9.67 15.83 -1.54
CA PHE A 87 9.04 16.99 -2.17
C PHE A 87 8.28 17.90 -1.20
N THR A 88 8.53 17.78 0.10
CA THR A 88 7.87 18.60 1.11
C THR A 88 8.09 20.10 0.85
N GLY A 89 7.00 20.86 0.73
CA GLY A 89 7.00 22.29 0.42
C GLY A 89 7.12 22.65 -1.07
N ARG A 90 7.20 21.68 -2.00
CA ARG A 90 7.21 21.96 -3.45
C ARG A 90 5.81 22.13 -4.01
N LEU A 91 5.72 22.85 -5.13
CA LEU A 91 4.46 22.97 -5.85
C LEU A 91 4.13 21.66 -6.58
N LYS A 92 2.85 21.31 -6.65
CA LYS A 92 2.37 20.11 -7.39
C LYS A 92 2.76 20.10 -8.86
N THR A 93 3.02 21.26 -9.46
CA THR A 93 3.48 21.40 -10.86
C THR A 93 4.97 21.11 -11.03
N GLU A 94 5.77 21.24 -9.97
CA GLU A 94 7.21 20.98 -10.01
C GLU A 94 7.54 19.49 -9.90
N ILE A 95 6.76 18.75 -9.09
CA ILE A 95 6.98 17.34 -8.79
C ILE A 95 7.05 16.49 -10.09
N PRO A 96 6.08 16.58 -11.02
CA PRO A 96 6.16 15.85 -12.29
C PRO A 96 7.41 16.18 -13.10
N GLN A 97 7.87 17.43 -13.08
CA GLN A 97 9.04 17.85 -13.84
C GLN A 97 10.33 17.28 -13.23
N ALA A 98 10.46 17.31 -11.90
CA ALA A 98 11.58 16.70 -11.20
C ALA A 98 11.64 15.17 -11.44
N LEU A 99 10.50 14.50 -11.32
CA LEU A 99 10.39 13.05 -11.57
C LEU A 99 10.70 12.68 -13.03
N LYS A 100 10.31 13.51 -14.01
CA LYS A 100 10.68 13.29 -15.42
C LYS A 100 12.20 13.31 -15.62
N PHE A 101 12.93 14.21 -14.97
CA PHE A 101 14.39 14.23 -15.07
C PHE A 101 15.02 12.96 -14.47
N LEU A 102 14.59 12.59 -13.27
CA LEU A 102 15.09 11.39 -12.58
C LEU A 102 14.74 10.11 -13.36
N GLY A 103 13.49 9.97 -13.81
CA GLY A 103 13.05 8.85 -14.62
C GLY A 103 13.78 8.75 -15.95
N ALA A 104 13.99 9.88 -16.65
CA ALA A 104 14.78 9.89 -17.88
C ALA A 104 16.23 9.45 -17.67
N ALA A 105 16.84 9.79 -16.52
CA ALA A 105 18.18 9.29 -16.19
C ALA A 105 18.19 7.77 -16.03
N ILE A 106 17.27 7.20 -15.26
CA ILE A 106 17.13 5.74 -15.06
C ILE A 106 16.96 5.02 -16.41
N ILE A 107 16.07 5.54 -17.27
CA ILE A 107 15.85 4.98 -18.62
C ILE A 107 17.13 5.04 -19.44
N SER A 108 17.79 6.21 -19.49
CA SER A 108 18.98 6.41 -20.33
C SER A 108 20.19 5.56 -19.91
N ALA A 109 20.30 5.25 -18.62
CA ALA A 109 21.33 4.38 -18.08
C ALA A 109 21.02 2.88 -18.24
N ASN A 110 19.85 2.53 -18.78
CA ASN A 110 19.36 1.14 -18.89
C ASN A 110 19.33 0.41 -17.53
N CYS A 111 18.98 1.13 -16.47
CA CYS A 111 18.86 0.57 -15.14
C CYS A 111 17.79 -0.53 -15.10
N ASN A 112 17.95 -1.50 -14.21
CA ASN A 112 16.93 -2.50 -13.90
C ASN A 112 16.34 -2.15 -12.53
N LEU A 113 15.35 -1.26 -12.51
CA LEU A 113 14.73 -0.80 -11.28
C LEU A 113 13.99 -1.97 -10.61
N VAL A 114 14.24 -2.18 -9.33
CA VAL A 114 13.67 -3.22 -8.47
C VAL A 114 12.70 -2.60 -7.47
N GLU A 115 13.04 -1.44 -6.93
CA GLU A 115 12.22 -0.72 -5.95
C GLU A 115 12.07 0.75 -6.32
N LEU A 116 10.84 1.23 -6.25
CA LEU A 116 10.49 2.65 -6.32
C LEU A 116 9.61 3.00 -5.14
N ASP A 117 10.18 3.70 -4.17
CA ASP A 117 9.44 4.30 -3.06
C ASP A 117 9.29 5.80 -3.27
N LEU A 118 8.05 6.25 -3.37
CA LEU A 118 7.65 7.64 -3.55
C LEU A 118 6.60 8.05 -2.52
N SER A 119 6.48 7.30 -1.43
CA SER A 119 5.53 7.56 -0.35
C SER A 119 5.70 8.98 0.22
N ASP A 120 4.63 9.55 0.77
CA ASP A 120 4.66 10.86 1.46
C ASP A 120 5.10 12.04 0.58
N ASN A 121 4.84 11.95 -0.73
CA ASN A 121 5.01 13.07 -1.65
C ASN A 121 3.66 13.57 -2.15
N ALA A 122 3.35 14.86 -1.96
CA ALA A 122 2.05 15.44 -2.33
C ALA A 122 1.86 15.59 -3.86
N PHE A 123 1.74 14.48 -4.57
CA PHE A 123 1.57 14.39 -6.02
C PHE A 123 0.31 15.11 -6.50
N GLY A 124 -0.79 14.93 -5.77
CA GLY A 124 -2.10 15.24 -6.30
C GLY A 124 -2.45 14.40 -7.54
N PRO A 125 -3.59 14.67 -8.18
CA PRO A 125 -4.09 13.84 -9.30
C PRO A 125 -3.15 13.74 -10.50
N ASN A 126 -2.28 14.73 -10.70
CA ASN A 126 -1.38 14.82 -11.84
C ASN A 126 0.04 14.36 -11.53
N GLY A 127 0.39 13.97 -10.30
CA GLY A 127 1.78 13.62 -9.97
C GLY A 127 2.28 12.38 -10.71
N VAL A 128 1.39 11.42 -11.00
CA VAL A 128 1.71 10.21 -11.79
C VAL A 128 2.22 10.54 -13.19
N VAL A 129 1.86 11.69 -13.76
CA VAL A 129 2.36 12.16 -15.06
C VAL A 129 3.89 12.22 -15.09
N GLY A 130 4.54 12.48 -13.96
CA GLY A 130 6.00 12.47 -13.83
C GLY A 130 6.65 11.09 -13.99
N LEU A 131 5.86 10.02 -13.81
CA LEU A 131 6.32 8.63 -13.78
C LEU A 131 5.94 7.82 -15.01
N VAL A 132 5.03 8.33 -15.86
CA VAL A 132 4.45 7.59 -16.99
C VAL A 132 5.54 6.98 -17.89
N ASP A 133 6.54 7.76 -18.28
CA ASP A 133 7.61 7.28 -19.16
C ASP A 133 8.48 6.23 -18.48
N LEU A 134 8.79 6.43 -17.19
CA LEU A 134 9.59 5.49 -16.41
C LEU A 134 8.87 4.15 -16.24
N LEU A 135 7.63 4.18 -15.73
CA LEU A 135 6.86 2.96 -15.44
C LEU A 135 6.57 2.13 -16.68
N LYS A 136 6.44 2.76 -17.86
CA LYS A 136 6.22 2.09 -19.16
C LYS A 136 7.50 1.61 -19.85
N SER A 137 8.67 1.96 -19.32
CA SER A 137 9.98 1.65 -19.92
C SER A 137 10.48 0.24 -19.57
N SER A 138 11.50 -0.22 -20.30
CA SER A 138 12.18 -1.48 -19.99
C SER A 138 12.88 -1.48 -18.64
N SER A 139 13.20 -0.30 -18.10
CA SER A 139 13.83 -0.19 -16.77
C SER A 139 12.93 -0.68 -15.65
N CYS A 140 11.61 -0.69 -15.84
CA CYS A 140 10.67 -1.20 -14.86
C CYS A 140 10.25 -2.66 -15.09
N TYR A 141 10.81 -3.39 -16.07
CA TYR A 141 10.48 -4.81 -16.25
C TYR A 141 10.93 -5.66 -15.05
N SER A 142 11.94 -5.21 -14.31
CA SER A 142 12.44 -5.82 -13.09
C SER A 142 11.78 -5.30 -11.81
N LEU A 143 10.80 -4.39 -11.92
CA LEU A 143 10.20 -3.74 -10.76
C LEU A 143 9.46 -4.77 -9.91
N GLN A 144 9.85 -4.86 -8.65
CA GLN A 144 9.27 -5.78 -7.67
C GLN A 144 8.49 -5.01 -6.60
N GLU A 145 8.91 -3.79 -6.27
CA GLU A 145 8.30 -2.99 -5.21
C GLU A 145 7.92 -1.61 -5.72
N LEU A 146 6.65 -1.27 -5.52
CA LEU A 146 6.13 0.06 -5.82
C LEU A 146 5.36 0.58 -4.61
N LYS A 147 5.92 1.61 -3.98
CA LYS A 147 5.38 2.23 -2.77
C LYS A 147 5.01 3.68 -3.08
N LEU A 148 3.72 3.98 -2.94
CA LEU A 148 3.07 5.24 -3.27
C LEU A 148 2.09 5.61 -2.15
N ASN A 149 2.46 5.37 -0.89
CA ASN A 149 1.57 5.69 0.23
C ASN A 149 1.43 7.20 0.39
N ASN A 150 0.23 7.69 0.72
CA ASN A 150 0.02 9.10 1.06
C ASN A 150 0.50 10.10 -0.01
N ASN A 151 0.11 9.86 -1.27
CA ASN A 151 0.46 10.75 -2.39
C ASN A 151 -0.69 11.64 -2.89
N GLY A 152 -1.93 11.35 -2.47
CA GLY A 152 -3.11 12.04 -2.97
C GLY A 152 -3.34 11.82 -4.47
N LEU A 153 -3.14 10.59 -4.96
CA LEU A 153 -3.28 10.25 -6.39
C LEU A 153 -4.69 10.49 -6.96
N GLY A 154 -5.74 10.35 -6.14
CA GLY A 154 -7.12 10.37 -6.59
C GLY A 154 -7.46 9.23 -7.56
N ILE A 155 -8.71 9.22 -8.02
CA ILE A 155 -9.21 8.28 -9.04
C ILE A 155 -8.35 8.32 -10.31
N GLY A 156 -8.10 9.53 -10.83
CA GLY A 156 -7.37 9.73 -12.08
C GLY A 156 -5.93 9.22 -12.03
N GLY A 157 -5.22 9.50 -10.93
CA GLY A 157 -3.88 8.97 -10.70
C GLY A 157 -3.87 7.44 -10.59
N GLY A 158 -4.85 6.86 -9.89
CA GLY A 158 -5.03 5.41 -9.79
C GLY A 158 -5.24 4.74 -11.16
N LYS A 159 -6.13 5.30 -11.99
CA LYS A 159 -6.37 4.82 -13.37
C LYS A 159 -5.10 4.93 -14.24
N MET A 160 -4.40 6.06 -14.16
CA MET A 160 -3.16 6.28 -14.92
C MET A 160 -2.07 5.29 -14.50
N LEU A 161 -1.91 5.05 -13.20
CA LEU A 161 -0.95 4.10 -12.66
C LEU A 161 -1.26 2.68 -13.13
N ALA A 162 -2.52 2.25 -13.03
CA ALA A 162 -2.96 0.94 -13.51
C ALA A 162 -2.65 0.73 -15.00
N GLN A 163 -2.91 1.76 -15.82
CA GLN A 163 -2.60 1.73 -17.26
C GLN A 163 -1.09 1.60 -17.51
N CYS A 164 -0.25 2.31 -16.75
CA CYS A 164 1.20 2.18 -16.87
C CYS A 164 1.68 0.77 -16.52
N LEU A 165 1.14 0.17 -15.45
CA LEU A 165 1.48 -1.20 -15.02
C LEU A 165 1.06 -2.24 -16.05
N LEU A 166 -0.15 -2.12 -16.63
CA LEU A 166 -0.63 -3.02 -17.69
C LEU A 166 0.25 -2.94 -18.93
N GLU A 167 0.54 -1.74 -19.44
CA GLU A 167 1.40 -1.57 -20.61
C GLU A 167 2.82 -2.07 -20.36
N CYS A 168 3.36 -1.83 -19.15
CA CYS A 168 4.66 -2.34 -18.75
C CYS A 168 4.67 -3.87 -18.76
N HIS A 169 3.67 -4.49 -18.13
CA HIS A 169 3.52 -5.93 -18.09
C HIS A 169 3.43 -6.53 -19.50
N GLU A 170 2.57 -6.00 -20.38
CA GLU A 170 2.45 -6.48 -21.77
C GLU A 170 3.77 -6.41 -22.54
N LYS A 171 4.50 -5.30 -22.45
CA LYS A 171 5.80 -5.14 -23.14
C LYS A 171 6.86 -6.07 -22.53
N SER A 172 6.88 -6.21 -21.21
CA SER A 172 7.82 -7.05 -20.48
C SER A 172 7.64 -8.55 -20.80
N VAL A 173 6.39 -9.01 -20.97
CA VAL A 173 6.05 -10.36 -21.43
C VAL A 173 6.58 -10.59 -22.85
N LYS A 174 6.34 -9.65 -23.78
CA LYS A 174 6.88 -9.72 -25.16
C LYS A 174 8.41 -9.77 -25.17
N ALA A 175 9.05 -9.07 -24.23
CA ALA A 175 10.50 -9.06 -24.04
C ALA A 175 11.04 -10.31 -23.29
N LYS A 176 10.19 -11.29 -22.94
CA LYS A 176 10.54 -12.49 -22.16
C LYS A 176 11.16 -12.18 -20.79
N LYS A 177 10.80 -11.03 -20.22
CA LYS A 177 11.21 -10.58 -18.88
C LYS A 177 9.97 -10.03 -18.17
N PRO A 178 8.97 -10.86 -17.88
CA PRO A 178 7.68 -10.39 -17.38
C PRO A 178 7.84 -9.64 -16.06
N LEU A 179 7.18 -8.48 -15.96
CA LEU A 179 7.03 -7.70 -14.74
C LEU A 179 6.51 -8.61 -13.64
N SER A 180 7.24 -8.67 -12.53
CA SER A 180 6.93 -9.48 -11.36
C SER A 180 6.79 -8.59 -10.14
N LEU A 181 5.73 -7.78 -10.11
CA LEU A 181 5.43 -6.92 -8.98
C LEU A 181 5.03 -7.77 -7.77
N ARG A 182 5.79 -7.68 -6.69
CA ARG A 182 5.61 -8.45 -5.45
C ARG A 182 4.98 -7.61 -4.35
N VAL A 183 5.43 -6.36 -4.22
CA VAL A 183 4.97 -5.42 -3.19
C VAL A 183 4.29 -4.24 -3.85
N PHE A 184 3.03 -3.99 -3.48
CA PHE A 184 2.31 -2.79 -3.84
C PHE A 184 1.72 -2.13 -2.60
N ILE A 185 2.12 -0.88 -2.35
CA ILE A 185 1.64 -0.07 -1.22
C ILE A 185 1.12 1.25 -1.78
N SER A 186 -0.14 1.55 -1.55
CA SER A 186 -0.78 2.77 -2.07
C SER A 186 -1.95 3.22 -1.20
N GLY A 187 -1.76 3.28 0.12
CA GLY A 187 -2.76 3.81 1.04
C GLY A 187 -2.90 5.33 0.98
N ARG A 188 -3.95 5.89 1.59
CA ARG A 188 -4.16 7.35 1.73
C ARG A 188 -4.12 8.13 0.42
N ASN A 189 -4.71 7.57 -0.64
CA ASN A 189 -4.65 8.17 -1.97
C ASN A 189 -5.99 8.58 -2.55
N ARG A 190 -7.11 8.32 -1.85
CA ARG A 190 -8.46 8.53 -2.38
C ARG A 190 -8.62 7.89 -3.77
N LEU A 191 -8.19 6.63 -3.90
CA LEU A 191 -8.33 5.90 -5.15
C LEU A 191 -9.79 5.65 -5.50
N GLU A 192 -10.64 5.51 -4.48
CA GLU A 192 -12.07 5.22 -4.57
C GLU A 192 -12.33 3.99 -5.47
N ASN A 193 -13.58 3.70 -5.83
CA ASN A 193 -13.93 2.48 -6.57
C ASN A 193 -13.25 2.38 -7.92
N ASP A 194 -13.22 3.48 -8.64
CA ASP A 194 -12.80 3.54 -10.03
C ASP A 194 -11.29 3.39 -10.19
N GLY A 195 -10.51 4.00 -9.29
CA GLY A 195 -9.07 3.81 -9.22
C GLY A 195 -8.72 2.38 -8.78
N ALA A 196 -9.40 1.86 -7.75
CA ALA A 196 -9.22 0.49 -7.28
C ALA A 196 -9.56 -0.56 -8.36
N THR A 197 -10.66 -0.37 -9.10
CA THR A 197 -11.07 -1.27 -10.18
C THR A 197 -10.06 -1.29 -11.32
N ALA A 198 -9.48 -0.13 -11.67
CA ALA A 198 -8.42 -0.08 -12.67
C ALA A 198 -7.16 -0.84 -12.18
N LEU A 199 -6.74 -0.61 -10.95
CA LEU A 199 -5.60 -1.33 -10.35
C LEU A 199 -5.85 -2.83 -10.24
N ALA A 200 -7.07 -3.25 -9.89
CA ALA A 200 -7.47 -4.66 -9.85
C ALA A 200 -7.24 -5.35 -11.20
N LYS A 201 -7.56 -4.68 -12.33
CA LYS A 201 -7.26 -5.22 -13.67
C LYS A 201 -5.76 -5.44 -13.88
N ALA A 202 -4.93 -4.50 -13.44
CA ALA A 202 -3.47 -4.64 -13.50
C ALA A 202 -2.97 -5.80 -12.63
N PHE A 203 -3.42 -5.89 -11.38
CA PHE A 203 -3.02 -6.96 -10.45
C PHE A 203 -3.47 -8.35 -10.91
N LYS A 204 -4.65 -8.45 -11.53
CA LYS A 204 -5.16 -9.70 -12.11
C LYS A 204 -4.30 -10.15 -13.30
N ALA A 205 -3.86 -9.21 -14.14
CA ALA A 205 -2.98 -9.51 -15.27
C ALA A 205 -1.56 -9.91 -14.83
N ILE A 206 -1.01 -9.21 -13.84
CA ILE A 206 0.34 -9.45 -13.34
C ILE A 206 0.42 -10.74 -12.51
N GLY A 207 -0.46 -10.93 -11.53
CA GLY A 207 -0.62 -12.19 -10.79
C GLY A 207 0.55 -12.62 -9.90
N THR A 208 1.45 -11.70 -9.51
CA THR A 208 2.67 -12.00 -8.74
C THR A 208 2.74 -11.39 -7.34
N LEU A 209 1.69 -10.72 -6.86
CA LEU A 209 1.71 -10.02 -5.58
C LEU A 209 1.92 -10.98 -4.41
N GLU A 210 2.77 -10.55 -3.48
CA GLU A 210 3.08 -11.15 -2.18
C GLU A 210 2.63 -10.23 -1.04
N PHE A 211 2.63 -8.92 -1.26
CA PHE A 211 2.20 -7.90 -0.32
C PHE A 211 1.32 -6.87 -1.02
N LEU A 212 0.09 -6.69 -0.52
CA LEU A 212 -0.83 -5.67 -1.01
C LEU A 212 -1.35 -4.85 0.17
N ALA A 213 -1.04 -3.55 0.17
CA ALA A 213 -1.60 -2.60 1.12
C ALA A 213 -2.23 -1.40 0.40
N MET A 214 -3.53 -1.22 0.60
CA MET A 214 -4.29 -0.08 0.07
C MET A 214 -5.22 0.54 1.14
N PRO A 215 -4.76 0.80 2.38
CA PRO A 215 -5.62 1.32 3.42
C PRO A 215 -6.09 2.76 3.14
N GLN A 216 -7.19 3.19 3.72
CA GLN A 216 -7.61 4.62 3.72
C GLN A 216 -7.76 5.19 2.31
N ASN A 217 -8.44 4.48 1.41
CA ASN A 217 -8.61 4.91 0.02
C ASN A 217 -10.04 5.30 -0.36
N GLY A 218 -10.99 5.20 0.56
CA GLY A 218 -12.41 5.45 0.29
C GLY A 218 -12.98 4.47 -0.73
N ILE A 219 -12.44 3.25 -0.79
CA ILE A 219 -12.92 2.19 -1.68
C ILE A 219 -14.13 1.57 -1.00
N ASN A 220 -15.28 1.50 -1.68
CA ASN A 220 -16.46 0.81 -1.14
C ASN A 220 -16.74 -0.52 -1.88
N HIS A 221 -17.85 -1.18 -1.56
CA HIS A 221 -18.08 -2.59 -1.91
C HIS A 221 -17.88 -2.99 -3.40
N PRO A 222 -18.20 -2.18 -4.43
CA PRO A 222 -17.91 -2.52 -5.83
C PRO A 222 -16.40 -2.51 -6.12
N GLY A 223 -15.65 -1.53 -5.58
CA GLY A 223 -14.20 -1.49 -5.70
C GLY A 223 -13.53 -2.64 -4.95
N ILE A 224 -14.01 -2.97 -3.74
CA ILE A 224 -13.56 -4.14 -2.97
C ILE A 224 -13.86 -5.44 -3.73
N SER A 225 -15.02 -5.55 -4.37
CA SER A 225 -15.37 -6.73 -5.19
C SER A 225 -14.43 -6.90 -6.39
N ALA A 226 -14.07 -5.80 -7.07
CA ALA A 226 -13.08 -5.84 -8.14
C ALA A 226 -11.70 -6.27 -7.62
N LEU A 227 -11.26 -5.74 -6.47
CA LEU A 227 -10.02 -6.15 -5.83
C LEU A 227 -10.04 -7.63 -5.44
N ALA A 228 -11.15 -8.14 -4.90
CA ALA A 228 -11.30 -9.55 -4.53
C ALA A 228 -11.06 -10.50 -5.70
N GLU A 229 -11.55 -10.19 -6.90
CA GLU A 229 -11.25 -10.97 -8.10
C GLU A 229 -9.76 -11.03 -8.41
N ALA A 230 -9.08 -9.89 -8.31
CA ALA A 230 -7.66 -9.78 -8.59
C ALA A 230 -6.81 -10.47 -7.52
N ILE A 231 -7.17 -10.31 -6.25
CA ILE A 231 -6.57 -10.98 -5.09
C ILE A 231 -6.60 -12.49 -5.31
N GLY A 232 -7.73 -13.05 -5.75
CA GLY A 232 -7.86 -14.48 -6.04
C GLY A 232 -6.94 -15.02 -7.16
N CYS A 233 -6.31 -14.15 -7.96
CA CYS A 233 -5.29 -14.52 -8.95
C CYS A 233 -3.86 -14.45 -8.42
N ASN A 234 -3.64 -13.82 -7.26
CA ASN A 234 -2.32 -13.63 -6.64
C ASN A 234 -2.08 -14.67 -5.54
N THR A 235 -1.92 -15.94 -5.91
CA THR A 235 -1.81 -17.08 -4.96
C THR A 235 -0.53 -17.08 -4.11
N ARG A 236 0.37 -16.12 -4.34
CA ARG A 236 1.57 -15.90 -3.53
C ARG A 236 1.37 -14.89 -2.41
N LEU A 237 0.19 -14.28 -2.31
CA LEU A 237 -0.11 -13.24 -1.34
C LEU A 237 0.10 -13.76 0.09
N GLN A 238 0.89 -13.04 0.85
CA GLN A 238 1.21 -13.29 2.25
C GLN A 238 0.61 -12.22 3.14
N HIS A 239 0.48 -10.99 2.66
CA HIS A 239 -0.09 -9.86 3.42
C HIS A 239 -1.13 -9.12 2.58
N LEU A 240 -2.30 -8.93 3.18
CA LEU A 240 -3.40 -8.18 2.61
C LEU A 240 -3.89 -7.16 3.63
N ASN A 241 -3.68 -5.89 3.35
CA ASN A 241 -4.14 -4.78 4.16
C ASN A 241 -5.06 -3.86 3.34
N LEU A 242 -6.34 -3.82 3.72
CA LEU A 242 -7.36 -2.96 3.12
C LEU A 242 -8.09 -2.13 4.19
N ASN A 243 -7.49 -1.94 5.37
CA ASN A 243 -8.03 -1.19 6.51
C ASN A 243 -8.59 0.18 6.11
N ASP A 244 -9.67 0.60 6.78
CA ASP A 244 -10.33 1.89 6.57
C ASP A 244 -10.74 2.10 5.10
N ASN A 245 -11.50 1.12 4.61
CA ASN A 245 -12.24 1.13 3.35
C ASN A 245 -13.61 0.49 3.60
N THR A 246 -14.66 0.91 2.92
CA THR A 246 -16.04 0.52 3.25
C THR A 246 -16.45 -0.79 2.55
N PHE A 247 -16.20 -1.93 3.18
CA PHE A 247 -16.51 -3.23 2.60
C PHE A 247 -18.01 -3.44 2.52
N THR A 248 -18.72 -3.17 3.62
CA THR A 248 -20.05 -3.72 3.91
C THR A 248 -20.05 -5.26 3.87
N ALA A 249 -21.18 -5.89 4.21
CA ALA A 249 -21.33 -7.34 4.06
C ALA A 249 -21.07 -7.80 2.60
N LYS A 250 -21.43 -6.98 1.60
CA LYS A 250 -21.26 -7.31 0.16
C LYS A 250 -19.78 -7.44 -0.22
N GLY A 251 -18.93 -6.49 0.19
CA GLY A 251 -17.50 -6.53 -0.07
C GLY A 251 -16.79 -7.65 0.70
N ALA A 252 -17.17 -7.86 1.97
CA ALA A 252 -16.64 -8.95 2.79
C ALA A 252 -16.93 -10.33 2.17
N GLN A 253 -18.15 -10.57 1.68
CA GLN A 253 -18.50 -11.80 0.98
C GLN A 253 -17.71 -11.99 -0.33
N ALA A 254 -17.39 -10.91 -1.04
CA ALA A 254 -16.54 -10.98 -2.24
C ALA A 254 -15.11 -11.41 -1.87
N ILE A 255 -14.53 -10.82 -0.83
CA ILE A 255 -13.20 -11.18 -0.31
C ILE A 255 -13.20 -12.63 0.19
N ALA A 256 -14.21 -13.05 0.95
CA ALA A 256 -14.34 -14.43 1.43
C ALA A 256 -14.28 -15.46 0.28
N LYS A 257 -14.87 -15.15 -0.89
CA LYS A 257 -14.78 -16.03 -2.09
C LYS A 257 -13.35 -16.12 -2.67
N ALA A 258 -12.49 -15.14 -2.43
CA ALA A 258 -11.11 -15.11 -2.89
C ALA A 258 -10.13 -15.82 -1.93
N LEU A 259 -10.36 -15.72 -0.62
CA LEU A 259 -9.47 -16.22 0.44
C LEU A 259 -9.05 -17.69 0.29
N PRO A 260 -9.92 -18.66 -0.09
CA PRO A 260 -9.53 -20.07 -0.20
C PRO A 260 -8.39 -20.34 -1.20
N LYS A 261 -8.09 -19.40 -2.10
CA LYS A 261 -6.99 -19.51 -3.07
C LYS A 261 -5.63 -19.08 -2.50
N LEU A 262 -5.60 -18.48 -1.32
CA LEU A 262 -4.45 -17.79 -0.73
C LEU A 262 -3.82 -18.60 0.40
N SER A 263 -3.39 -19.82 0.11
CA SER A 263 -2.85 -20.74 1.13
C SER A 263 -1.58 -20.25 1.85
N LYS A 264 -0.94 -19.20 1.34
CA LYS A 264 0.26 -18.56 1.92
C LYS A 264 -0.06 -17.30 2.73
N LEU A 265 -1.32 -16.90 2.83
CA LEU A 265 -1.71 -15.68 3.52
C LEU A 265 -1.42 -15.82 5.01
N GLN A 266 -0.68 -14.85 5.55
CA GLN A 266 -0.22 -14.78 6.92
C GLN A 266 -0.84 -13.61 7.67
N VAL A 267 -1.11 -12.50 6.98
CA VAL A 267 -1.67 -11.29 7.59
C VAL A 267 -2.87 -10.83 6.79
N ILE A 268 -3.99 -10.65 7.49
CA ILE A 268 -5.19 -9.98 7.01
C ILE A 268 -5.44 -8.78 7.92
N ASN A 269 -5.46 -7.59 7.34
CA ASN A 269 -5.92 -6.40 8.04
C ASN A 269 -7.11 -5.78 7.32
N PHE A 270 -8.29 -5.93 7.94
CA PHE A 270 -9.54 -5.30 7.54
C PHE A 270 -10.17 -4.52 8.70
N GLY A 271 -9.35 -3.87 9.54
CA GLY A 271 -9.89 -2.97 10.56
C GLY A 271 -10.66 -1.81 9.92
N ASP A 272 -11.65 -1.25 10.63
CA ASP A 272 -12.42 -0.07 10.21
C ASP A 272 -13.07 -0.24 8.83
N CYS A 273 -13.52 -1.45 8.51
CA CYS A 273 -14.03 -1.78 7.17
C CYS A 273 -15.56 -1.87 7.07
N LEU A 274 -16.30 -1.65 8.16
CA LEU A 274 -17.75 -1.86 8.23
C LEU A 274 -18.15 -3.25 7.69
N ILE A 275 -17.41 -4.29 8.09
CA ILE A 275 -17.66 -5.67 7.64
C ILE A 275 -19.02 -6.17 8.14
N ARG A 276 -19.44 -5.75 9.34
CA ARG A 276 -20.67 -6.19 10.04
C ARG A 276 -20.70 -7.69 10.31
N THR A 277 -21.71 -8.15 11.05
CA THR A 277 -21.85 -9.55 11.45
C THR A 277 -21.90 -10.51 10.26
N GLU A 278 -22.68 -10.23 9.22
CA GLU A 278 -22.81 -11.13 8.05
C GLU A 278 -21.50 -11.25 7.27
N GLY A 279 -20.72 -10.16 7.21
CA GLY A 279 -19.39 -10.18 6.60
C GLY A 279 -18.40 -11.00 7.43
N ALA A 280 -18.42 -10.87 8.76
CA ALA A 280 -17.59 -11.64 9.67
C ALA A 280 -17.89 -13.14 9.55
N GLN A 281 -19.17 -13.51 9.49
CA GLN A 281 -19.62 -14.88 9.27
C GLN A 281 -19.13 -15.46 7.94
N ALA A 282 -19.14 -14.67 6.87
CA ALA A 282 -18.60 -15.09 5.58
C ALA A 282 -17.09 -15.38 5.65
N ILE A 283 -16.34 -14.56 6.38
CA ILE A 283 -14.90 -14.76 6.62
C ILE A 283 -14.67 -16.00 7.49
N ALA A 284 -15.41 -16.15 8.59
CA ALA A 284 -15.35 -17.32 9.48
C ALA A 284 -15.58 -18.64 8.72
N GLY A 285 -16.59 -18.68 7.84
CA GLY A 285 -16.92 -19.87 7.05
C GLY A 285 -15.77 -20.37 6.17
N VAL A 286 -14.91 -19.46 5.69
CA VAL A 286 -13.73 -19.82 4.89
C VAL A 286 -12.48 -20.05 5.72
N LEU A 287 -12.33 -19.39 6.88
CA LEU A 287 -11.24 -19.64 7.82
C LEU A 287 -11.25 -21.09 8.33
N LYS A 288 -12.44 -21.60 8.67
CA LYS A 288 -12.65 -22.96 9.17
C LYS A 288 -12.02 -24.05 8.29
N ASN A 289 -11.91 -23.79 6.99
CA ASN A 289 -11.47 -24.76 5.99
C ASN A 289 -10.22 -24.33 5.19
N GLY A 290 -9.65 -23.14 5.42
CA GLY A 290 -9.00 -22.43 4.30
C GLY A 290 -7.71 -21.64 4.51
N LEU A 291 -7.23 -21.34 5.73
CA LEU A 291 -6.06 -20.46 5.92
C LEU A 291 -5.14 -20.86 7.08
N THR A 292 -4.57 -22.07 7.01
CA THR A 292 -3.71 -22.62 8.08
C THR A 292 -2.36 -21.93 8.28
N SER A 293 -1.99 -20.99 7.40
CA SER A 293 -0.76 -20.18 7.54
C SER A 293 -1.03 -18.81 8.15
N LEU A 294 -2.28 -18.48 8.48
CA LEU A 294 -2.66 -17.19 9.03
C LEU A 294 -2.04 -16.99 10.41
N GLN A 295 -1.42 -15.84 10.62
CA GLN A 295 -0.71 -15.46 11.84
C GLN A 295 -1.36 -14.23 12.48
N GLU A 296 -1.83 -13.27 11.70
CA GLU A 296 -2.42 -12.04 12.22
C GLU A 296 -3.74 -11.75 11.48
N LEU A 297 -4.83 -11.58 12.23
CA LEU A 297 -6.16 -11.23 11.75
C LEU A 297 -6.66 -9.99 12.49
N PHE A 298 -6.76 -8.87 11.78
CA PHE A 298 -7.27 -7.61 12.32
C PHE A 298 -8.65 -7.32 11.76
N LEU A 299 -9.64 -7.28 12.66
CA LEU A 299 -11.05 -7.03 12.40
C LEU A 299 -11.62 -5.97 13.38
N SER A 300 -10.78 -5.12 13.95
CA SER A 300 -11.23 -4.04 14.83
C SER A 300 -12.13 -3.03 14.11
N GLY A 301 -13.05 -2.35 14.81
CA GLY A 301 -13.81 -1.24 14.20
C GLY A 301 -14.81 -1.65 13.11
N ASN A 302 -15.42 -2.83 13.20
CA ASN A 302 -16.20 -3.41 12.09
C ASN A 302 -17.70 -3.58 12.35
N GLU A 303 -18.23 -3.08 13.48
CA GLU A 303 -19.64 -3.28 13.89
C GLU A 303 -20.00 -4.78 13.95
N ILE A 304 -19.06 -5.62 14.40
CA ILE A 304 -19.27 -7.07 14.55
C ILE A 304 -19.99 -7.31 15.89
N THR A 305 -21.13 -7.99 15.86
CA THR A 305 -21.83 -8.42 17.08
C THR A 305 -21.21 -9.66 17.70
N LYS A 306 -21.66 -10.01 18.90
CA LYS A 306 -21.28 -11.24 19.61
C LYS A 306 -21.34 -12.48 18.70
N GLU A 307 -22.40 -12.65 17.92
CA GLU A 307 -22.59 -13.82 17.05
C GLU A 307 -21.47 -13.92 16.01
N GLY A 308 -21.16 -12.81 15.33
CA GLY A 308 -20.11 -12.79 14.33
C GLY A 308 -18.72 -12.98 14.93
N ALA A 309 -18.46 -12.42 16.11
CA ALA A 309 -17.21 -12.62 16.82
C ALA A 309 -17.01 -14.08 17.24
N MET A 310 -18.05 -14.73 17.75
CA MET A 310 -18.02 -16.16 18.11
C MET A 310 -17.79 -17.03 16.88
N ASP A 311 -18.46 -16.76 15.75
CA ASP A 311 -18.23 -17.48 14.50
C ASP A 311 -16.76 -17.38 14.04
N ILE A 312 -16.14 -16.18 14.16
CA ILE A 312 -14.71 -15.99 13.89
C ILE A 312 -13.87 -16.87 14.81
N VAL A 313 -14.08 -16.80 16.13
CA VAL A 313 -13.27 -17.57 17.09
C VAL A 313 -13.41 -19.09 16.88
N GLU A 314 -14.62 -19.59 16.70
CA GLU A 314 -14.88 -21.01 16.41
C GLU A 314 -14.18 -21.48 15.12
N SER A 315 -14.05 -20.59 14.13
CA SER A 315 -13.36 -20.91 12.88
C SER A 315 -11.85 -21.07 13.02
N LEU A 316 -11.25 -20.61 14.12
CA LEU A 316 -9.80 -20.59 14.35
C LEU A 316 -9.25 -21.87 15.00
N GLU A 317 -10.09 -22.86 15.34
CA GLU A 317 -9.67 -24.14 15.92
C GLU A 317 -8.52 -24.81 15.14
N ASN A 318 -8.53 -24.67 13.80
CA ASN A 318 -7.53 -25.25 12.90
C ASN A 318 -6.36 -24.31 12.56
N THR A 319 -6.33 -23.09 13.10
CA THR A 319 -5.36 -22.03 12.77
C THR A 319 -4.33 -21.89 13.89
N GLN A 320 -3.58 -22.96 14.13
CA GLN A 320 -2.59 -23.04 15.22
C GLN A 320 -1.38 -22.10 15.05
N SER A 321 -1.22 -21.48 13.88
CA SER A 321 -0.18 -20.47 13.62
C SER A 321 -0.58 -19.06 14.06
N LEU A 322 -1.82 -18.85 14.51
CA LEU A 322 -2.31 -17.53 14.88
C LEU A 322 -1.56 -16.97 16.09
N LYS A 323 -1.12 -15.73 15.95
CA LYS A 323 -0.39 -14.93 16.95
C LYS A 323 -1.15 -13.70 17.38
N THR A 324 -2.03 -13.18 16.51
CA THR A 324 -2.82 -11.99 16.78
C THR A 324 -4.22 -12.13 16.18
N LEU A 325 -5.24 -11.95 17.02
CA LEU A 325 -6.62 -11.71 16.67
C LEU A 325 -7.03 -10.38 17.29
N ASP A 326 -7.33 -9.39 16.46
CA ASP A 326 -7.85 -8.11 16.93
C ASP A 326 -9.33 -7.97 16.58
N LEU A 327 -10.15 -7.89 17.63
CA LEU A 327 -11.60 -7.67 17.57
C LEU A 327 -12.01 -6.43 18.36
N ASN A 328 -11.07 -5.54 18.71
CA ASN A 328 -11.38 -4.34 19.50
C ASN A 328 -12.34 -3.39 18.77
N ALA A 329 -12.99 -2.47 19.48
CA ALA A 329 -13.89 -1.48 18.87
C ALA A 329 -14.98 -2.10 17.96
N ASN A 330 -15.58 -3.21 18.41
CA ASN A 330 -16.74 -3.83 17.77
C ASN A 330 -17.98 -3.68 18.68
N SER A 331 -19.01 -4.48 18.44
CA SER A 331 -20.29 -4.40 19.16
C SER A 331 -20.61 -5.73 19.85
N LEU A 332 -19.63 -6.31 20.56
CA LEU A 332 -19.75 -7.63 21.20
C LEU A 332 -20.61 -7.57 22.48
N GLY A 333 -20.54 -6.47 23.23
CA GLY A 333 -21.07 -6.35 24.57
C GLY A 333 -20.21 -7.09 25.61
N GLU A 334 -20.45 -6.83 26.90
CA GLU A 334 -19.66 -7.42 28.00
C GLU A 334 -19.71 -8.96 27.98
N ASP A 335 -20.90 -9.53 27.79
CA ASP A 335 -21.11 -10.97 27.65
C ASP A 335 -20.39 -11.55 26.42
N GLY A 336 -20.41 -10.85 25.29
CA GLY A 336 -19.72 -11.29 24.07
C GLY A 336 -18.20 -11.27 24.23
N CYS A 337 -17.66 -10.25 24.91
CA CYS A 337 -16.25 -10.16 25.23
C CYS A 337 -15.80 -11.31 26.15
N GLU A 338 -16.60 -11.67 27.14
CA GLU A 338 -16.29 -12.80 28.02
C GLU A 338 -16.36 -14.14 27.28
N ASP A 339 -17.41 -14.36 26.47
CA ASP A 339 -17.54 -15.59 25.68
C ASP A 339 -16.38 -15.77 24.68
N VAL A 340 -15.94 -14.69 24.03
CA VAL A 340 -14.75 -14.71 23.16
C VAL A 340 -13.49 -15.11 23.93
N LYS A 341 -13.26 -14.56 25.13
CA LYS A 341 -12.11 -14.93 25.97
C LYS A 341 -12.15 -16.40 26.36
N VAL A 342 -13.29 -16.86 26.87
CA VAL A 342 -13.50 -18.26 27.29
C VAL A 342 -13.28 -19.21 26.12
N MET A 343 -13.80 -18.87 24.94
CA MET A 343 -13.64 -19.71 23.75
C MET A 343 -12.17 -19.73 23.28
N MET A 344 -11.49 -18.59 23.25
CA MET A 344 -10.06 -18.49 22.91
C MET A 344 -9.18 -19.30 23.87
N GLU A 345 -9.47 -19.29 25.18
CA GLU A 345 -8.83 -20.17 26.16
C GLU A 345 -9.09 -21.65 25.87
N SER A 346 -10.33 -22.01 25.51
CA SER A 346 -10.70 -23.39 25.23
C SER A 346 -9.98 -24.00 24.03
N ILE A 347 -9.67 -23.19 23.02
CA ILE A 347 -8.92 -23.59 21.81
C ILE A 347 -7.40 -23.37 21.96
N GLY A 348 -6.94 -22.85 23.11
CA GLY A 348 -5.53 -22.63 23.41
C GLY A 348 -4.88 -21.45 22.68
N LEU A 349 -5.68 -20.47 22.25
CA LEU A 349 -5.23 -19.26 21.54
C LEU A 349 -5.40 -17.97 22.37
N GLN A 350 -5.57 -18.06 23.68
CA GLN A 350 -5.77 -16.90 24.55
C GLN A 350 -4.67 -15.84 24.44
N ASP A 351 -3.42 -16.24 24.21
CA ASP A 351 -2.29 -15.31 24.06
C ASP A 351 -2.31 -14.55 22.72
N ALA A 352 -3.10 -15.02 21.75
CA ALA A 352 -3.26 -14.35 20.47
C ALA A 352 -4.37 -13.28 20.49
N LEU A 353 -5.27 -13.28 21.47
CA LEU A 353 -6.36 -12.32 21.54
C LEU A 353 -5.83 -10.94 21.94
N GLY A 354 -6.14 -9.92 21.12
CA GLY A 354 -5.87 -8.52 21.40
C GLY A 354 -6.77 -7.94 22.51
N SER A 355 -6.61 -6.66 22.79
CA SER A 355 -7.51 -5.96 23.73
C SER A 355 -8.94 -5.95 23.20
N LEU A 356 -9.93 -6.02 24.10
CA LEU A 356 -11.35 -5.78 23.81
C LEU A 356 -11.87 -4.58 24.65
N SER A 357 -10.98 -3.69 25.07
CA SER A 357 -11.29 -2.61 26.01
C SER A 357 -12.18 -1.52 25.43
N ASP A 358 -12.17 -1.36 24.11
CA ASP A 358 -12.87 -0.29 23.41
C ASP A 358 -14.11 -0.83 22.70
N ASP A 359 -14.60 -2.03 23.08
CA ASP A 359 -15.88 -2.54 22.59
C ASP A 359 -17.02 -1.57 22.89
N GLU A 360 -17.83 -1.29 21.87
CA GLU A 360 -18.93 -0.32 21.91
C GLU A 360 -20.30 -1.01 22.01
N GLY A 361 -20.35 -2.34 22.18
CA GLY A 361 -21.59 -3.08 22.31
C GLY A 361 -22.30 -2.80 23.63
N SER A 362 -23.63 -2.65 23.58
CA SER A 362 -24.46 -2.54 24.79
C SER A 362 -25.23 -3.85 25.04
N GLU A 363 -25.62 -4.11 26.29
CA GLU A 363 -26.43 -5.29 26.65
C GLU A 363 -27.86 -5.27 26.05
N GLU A 364 -28.28 -4.17 25.40
CA GLU A 364 -29.64 -4.00 24.87
C GLU A 364 -29.66 -3.40 23.46
N GLU A 365 -29.43 -4.20 22.42
CA GLU A 365 -29.95 -3.92 21.07
C GLU A 365 -30.47 -5.21 20.43
N ASP A 366 -31.64 -5.64 20.89
CA ASP A 366 -32.53 -6.49 20.09
C ASP A 366 -33.03 -5.63 18.91
N GLY A 367 -32.36 -5.77 17.76
CA GLY A 367 -32.93 -5.61 16.43
C GLY A 367 -33.39 -4.19 16.05
N ASP A 368 -32.60 -3.55 15.21
CA ASP A 368 -33.08 -3.04 13.93
C ASP A 368 -31.86 -2.89 13.00
N ASN A 369 -31.63 -3.89 12.14
CA ASN A 369 -30.81 -3.73 10.94
C ASN A 369 -31.59 -2.77 10.02
N GLU A 370 -31.55 -1.47 10.30
CA GLU A 370 -31.89 -0.48 9.29
C GLU A 370 -30.77 -0.50 8.25
N ASP A 371 -31.03 -1.27 7.19
CA ASP A 371 -30.35 -1.16 5.89
C ASP A 371 -30.52 0.29 5.38
N ASP A 372 -29.76 1.25 5.93
CA ASP A 372 -29.54 2.54 5.27
C ASP A 372 -28.48 2.34 4.18
N ASP A 373 -28.92 1.74 3.07
CA ASP A 373 -28.22 1.66 1.80
C ASP A 373 -28.15 3.06 1.13
N GLY A 374 -27.92 4.12 1.92
CA GLY A 374 -27.86 5.53 1.51
C GLY A 374 -26.63 5.89 0.66
N TYR A 375 -26.30 5.07 -0.33
CA TYR A 375 -25.55 5.49 -1.50
C TYR A 375 -26.56 5.64 -2.64
N GLY A 376 -27.13 6.84 -2.75
CA GLY A 376 -28.09 7.20 -3.77
C GLY A 376 -27.60 6.85 -5.18
N GLU A 377 -28.52 6.37 -6.00
CA GLU A 377 -28.34 6.11 -7.43
C GLU A 377 -27.69 7.32 -8.09
N ASP A 378 -26.61 7.08 -8.84
CA ASP A 378 -25.96 8.06 -9.70
C ASP A 378 -27.01 8.64 -10.67
N GLU A 379 -27.40 9.91 -10.48
CA GLU A 379 -28.06 10.69 -11.53
C GLU A 379 -27.06 10.89 -12.69
N GLU A 380 -27.50 10.55 -13.90
CA GLU A 380 -26.72 10.70 -15.13
C GLU A 380 -26.18 12.14 -15.28
N PRO A 381 -24.93 12.35 -15.70
CA PRO A 381 -24.46 13.70 -16.00
C PRO A 381 -25.11 14.18 -17.29
N GLU A 382 -26.01 15.16 -17.20
CA GLU A 382 -26.44 15.94 -18.35
C GLU A 382 -25.23 16.64 -18.98
N GLU A 383 -25.10 16.49 -20.30
CA GLU A 383 -24.12 17.19 -21.12
C GLU A 383 -24.39 18.71 -21.09
N GLU A 384 -23.54 19.49 -20.41
CA GLU A 384 -23.46 20.93 -20.66
C GLU A 384 -22.17 21.28 -21.40
N THR A 385 -22.37 21.64 -22.67
CA THR A 385 -21.40 22.19 -23.60
C THR A 385 -20.81 23.53 -23.13
N GLU A 386 -19.55 23.75 -23.50
CA GLU A 386 -18.69 24.93 -23.24
C GLU A 386 -19.36 26.32 -23.28
N GLY A 387 -18.92 27.19 -22.36
CA GLY A 387 -19.14 28.63 -22.42
C GLY A 387 -18.16 29.40 -21.52
N ASP A 388 -17.36 30.26 -22.14
CA ASP A 388 -16.22 31.01 -21.59
C ASP A 388 -16.64 32.26 -20.76
N VAL A 389 -15.72 32.71 -19.89
CA VAL A 389 -15.55 34.03 -19.22
C VAL A 389 -16.58 34.53 -18.17
N ASN A 390 -16.16 34.67 -16.90
CA ASN A 390 -15.86 35.98 -16.25
C ASN A 390 -15.57 35.87 -14.74
N ASP A 391 -14.57 36.65 -14.31
CA ASP A 391 -14.17 36.91 -12.93
C ASP A 391 -15.30 37.53 -12.07
N ASP A 392 -15.55 36.98 -10.87
CA ASP A 392 -16.17 37.72 -9.76
C ASP A 392 -15.45 37.39 -8.41
N PRO A 393 -14.78 38.37 -7.77
CA PRO A 393 -13.94 38.15 -6.60
C PRO A 393 -14.70 38.24 -5.27
N ASN A 394 -15.84 37.55 -5.08
CA ASN A 394 -16.51 37.61 -3.78
C ASN A 394 -17.41 36.43 -3.34
N LEU A 395 -17.03 35.17 -3.62
CA LEU A 395 -17.65 34.01 -2.96
C LEU A 395 -16.97 33.68 -1.62
N GLN A 396 -17.54 34.19 -0.52
CA GLN A 396 -17.29 33.66 0.81
C GLN A 396 -18.11 32.38 1.02
N VAL A 397 -17.46 31.22 0.84
CA VAL A 397 -18.02 29.92 1.26
C VAL A 397 -17.65 29.70 2.73
N LYS A 398 -18.65 29.79 3.62
CA LYS A 398 -18.52 29.35 5.02
C LYS A 398 -18.56 27.82 5.05
N GLY A 399 -17.40 27.18 4.99
CA GLY A 399 -17.24 25.78 5.39
C GLY A 399 -17.14 25.69 6.91
N SER A 400 -18.09 25.02 7.55
CA SER A 400 -17.93 24.55 8.93
C SER A 400 -16.87 23.44 8.94
N ALA A 401 -15.77 23.68 9.63
CA ALA A 401 -14.73 22.68 9.84
C ALA A 401 -15.29 21.51 10.65
N LEU A 402 -15.37 20.33 10.03
CA LEU A 402 -15.42 19.08 10.77
C LEU A 402 -14.06 18.94 11.48
N SER A 403 -14.11 18.92 12.80
CA SER A 403 -12.93 18.68 13.62
C SER A 403 -12.55 17.21 13.49
N PRO A 404 -11.29 16.84 13.21
CA PRO A 404 -10.90 15.44 13.22
C PRO A 404 -11.08 14.89 14.63
N ASN A 405 -11.92 13.88 14.79
CA ASN A 405 -11.91 13.06 15.99
C ASN A 405 -10.52 12.43 16.12
N LYS A 406 -10.02 12.34 17.35
CA LYS A 406 -8.74 11.70 17.66
C LYS A 406 -8.79 10.24 17.20
N ALA A 407 -8.16 9.94 16.07
CA ALA A 407 -7.74 8.60 15.75
C ALA A 407 -6.68 8.19 16.78
N GLU A 408 -7.02 7.29 17.70
CA GLU A 408 -5.98 6.48 18.32
C GLU A 408 -5.40 5.59 17.22
N ALA A 409 -4.08 5.64 17.08
CA ALA A 409 -3.37 5.10 15.95
C ALA A 409 -3.46 3.57 15.94
N ALA A 410 -4.16 3.00 14.96
CA ALA A 410 -3.79 1.69 14.45
C ALA A 410 -2.30 1.78 14.04
N PRO A 411 -1.44 0.80 14.40
CA PRO A 411 -0.03 0.87 14.07
C PRO A 411 0.13 0.86 12.54
N ASP A 412 0.40 2.04 12.00
CA ASP A 412 0.70 2.32 10.60
C ASP A 412 2.13 1.81 10.26
N ASP A 413 2.51 0.64 10.78
CA ASP A 413 3.86 0.09 10.65
C ASP A 413 3.95 -0.92 9.50
N LEU A 414 3.60 -0.40 8.32
CA LEU A 414 3.82 -1.08 7.04
C LEU A 414 5.31 -1.44 6.84
N ALA A 415 6.23 -0.73 7.51
CA ALA A 415 7.67 -1.01 7.47
C ALA A 415 8.04 -2.29 8.24
N ASP A 416 7.60 -2.45 9.48
CA ASP A 416 7.81 -3.65 10.32
C ASP A 416 7.15 -4.88 9.66
N GLN A 417 6.02 -4.69 8.98
CA GLN A 417 5.37 -5.77 8.22
C GLN A 417 6.18 -6.23 7.01
N LEU A 418 6.84 -5.31 6.29
CA LEU A 418 7.75 -5.66 5.18
C LEU A 418 9.00 -6.39 5.69
N ASP A 419 9.59 -5.91 6.79
CA ASP A 419 10.79 -6.50 7.41
C ASP A 419 10.55 -7.94 7.88
N LYS A 420 9.37 -8.23 8.47
CA LYS A 420 8.98 -9.58 8.91
C LYS A 420 8.92 -10.61 7.77
N LEU A 421 8.72 -10.18 6.53
CA LEU A 421 8.61 -11.06 5.37
C LEU A 421 9.96 -11.36 4.70
N ASN A 422 11.07 -10.78 5.18
CA ASN A 422 12.34 -10.74 4.46
C ASN A 422 12.18 -10.16 3.03
N LEU A 423 11.26 -9.20 2.87
CA LEU A 423 11.07 -8.42 1.64
C LEU A 423 11.82 -7.10 1.81
N SER A 424 13.14 -7.11 1.57
CA SER A 424 14.04 -5.95 1.67
C SER A 424 14.99 -5.87 0.49
#